data_AF-B0XZJ4-F1
#
_entry.id   AF-B0XZJ4-F1
#
_cell.length_a   1.000
_cell.length_b   1.000
_cell.length_c   1.000
_cell.angle_alpha   90.00
_cell.angle_beta   90.00
_cell.angle_gamma   90.00
#
_symmetry.space_group_name_H-M   'P 1'
#
loop_
_entity.id
_entity.type
_entity.pdbx_description
1 polymer ?
#
loop_
_entity_poly.entity_id
_entity_poly.type
_entity_poly.pdbx_seq_one_letter_code
_entity_poly.pdbx_strand_id
1 'polypeptide(L)'
;MPSIQVGLAVGNGTGPELTVIFERVIQSLAARYNVSVTFLRSPRIYNSYSSLLAINDTDAVTEETLADAAHYRQFCREAVSCGVRAIFRTSISAQALYLVREQLQAIKIEHFTLSPTSSILLVRDQAQGFYSGTNSVNTSKDAVSRTAHFSKAVFTRILSFALVRANQLWGGTNSVTMVYKFHLFDGLFHTWATEWERTFGVRIRFVQGDTMNRDLLAFGVSGHNLLISGNEYADIMQTILLDRFGLGAQESACAENVYLHPDVWGLSEYQTAHGSADDLVGKGIVNPTATIRAAAAVLEDQAGCAGATQRVDYVLGDLGAKGIRTPDQGGTATTEAFVEAFLQGLGQPLDAHNGASSWFSGEANGCGGRGFPERFCHPVQAPIGHGTGGSEHPASGDDHFQGPSWRHRNQMQGRQPWCVQGTWGAEVFGSVSVQAGERVCDKKAKFDPFLSEEFAQYIAVRGFEELVVAGLYTDVCVDATVRGAFQRGLWTTLVSGCTAALHFSEEQMLAYMQRVYGSDVVTMDDLLATGKENGAVSSSG
;
A
#
# COMPACT_ATOMS: atom_id res chain seq x y z
N MET A 1 14.02 21.71 23.89
CA MET A 1 13.58 20.70 22.91
C MET A 1 12.14 20.33 23.25
N PRO A 2 11.21 20.32 22.29
CA PRO A 2 9.89 19.72 22.50
C PRO A 2 10.05 18.29 23.04
N SER A 3 9.25 17.91 24.04
CA SER A 3 9.30 16.59 24.65
C SER A 3 7.94 15.93 24.58
N ILE A 4 7.92 14.65 24.24
CA ILE A 4 6.73 13.80 24.33
C ILE A 4 6.95 12.68 25.35
N GLN A 5 5.85 12.19 25.91
CA GLN A 5 5.82 11.00 26.75
C GLN A 5 4.98 9.93 26.06
N VAL A 6 5.53 8.73 25.92
CA VAL A 6 4.90 7.59 25.25
C VAL A 6 4.64 6.48 26.26
N GLY A 7 3.41 5.97 26.31
CA GLY A 7 3.07 4.83 27.15
C GLY A 7 3.58 3.53 26.52
N LEU A 8 4.07 2.59 27.33
CA LEU A 8 4.54 1.28 26.87
C LEU A 8 3.78 0.17 27.60
N ALA A 9 3.07 -0.66 26.83
CA ALA A 9 2.38 -1.84 27.34
C ALA A 9 2.91 -3.10 26.66
N VAL A 10 3.58 -3.94 27.44
CA VAL A 10 4.34 -5.07 26.92
C VAL A 10 3.60 -6.36 27.21
N GLY A 11 3.35 -7.17 26.19
CA GLY A 11 2.88 -8.53 26.37
C GLY A 11 3.99 -9.57 26.30
N ASN A 12 3.64 -10.82 26.60
CA ASN A 12 4.52 -11.98 26.48
C ASN A 12 5.01 -12.22 25.03
N GLY A 13 5.89 -13.21 24.87
CA GLY A 13 6.47 -13.55 23.58
C GLY A 13 7.59 -12.60 23.20
N THR A 14 7.59 -12.17 21.95
CA THR A 14 8.60 -11.24 21.39
C THR A 14 8.40 -9.79 21.85
N GLY A 15 7.38 -9.53 22.68
CA GLY A 15 7.03 -8.20 23.17
C GLY A 15 8.18 -7.43 23.83
N PRO A 16 8.95 -8.01 24.77
CA PRO A 16 10.09 -7.33 25.38
C PRO A 16 11.18 -6.94 24.37
N GLU A 17 11.52 -7.83 23.43
CA GLU A 17 12.51 -7.58 22.37
C GLU A 17 12.06 -6.42 21.46
N LEU A 18 10.80 -6.45 21.01
CA LEU A 18 10.22 -5.39 20.18
C LEU A 18 10.11 -4.05 20.91
N THR A 19 9.88 -4.07 22.22
CA THR A 19 9.81 -2.83 23.01
C THR A 19 11.17 -2.14 23.07
N VAL A 20 12.26 -2.89 23.22
CA VAL A 20 13.63 -2.34 23.16
C VAL A 20 13.91 -1.73 21.78
N ILE A 21 13.49 -2.40 20.71
CA ILE A 21 13.63 -1.89 19.34
C ILE A 21 12.83 -0.60 19.15
N PHE A 22 11.57 -0.57 19.61
CA PHE A 22 10.72 0.61 19.54
C PHE A 22 11.39 1.82 20.19
N GLU A 23 11.89 1.67 21.41
CA GLU A 23 12.53 2.75 22.16
C GLU A 23 13.77 3.27 21.45
N ARG A 24 14.63 2.37 20.99
CA ARG A 24 15.84 2.73 20.26
C ARG A 24 15.53 3.48 18.98
N VAL A 25 14.57 2.98 18.21
CA VAL A 25 14.18 3.56 16.91
C VAL A 25 13.51 4.91 17.11
N ILE A 26 12.53 5.02 18.02
CA ILE A 26 11.82 6.29 18.24
C ILE A 26 12.76 7.38 18.76
N GLN A 27 13.71 7.05 19.64
CA GLN A 27 14.72 8.01 20.11
C GLN A 27 15.66 8.46 18.98
N SER A 28 16.09 7.52 18.14
CA SER A 28 16.97 7.80 17.00
C SER A 28 16.30 8.64 15.91
N LEU A 29 15.00 8.43 15.69
CA LEU A 29 14.17 9.26 14.82
C LEU A 29 13.95 10.64 15.44
N ALA A 30 13.51 10.70 16.71
CA ALA A 30 13.19 11.95 17.40
C ALA A 30 14.37 12.93 17.49
N ALA A 31 15.59 12.40 17.67
CA ALA A 31 16.81 13.19 17.69
C ALA A 31 17.00 14.04 16.41
N ARG A 32 16.56 13.53 15.25
CA ARG A 32 16.64 14.26 13.96
C ARG A 32 15.67 15.44 13.89
N TYR A 33 14.56 15.36 14.62
CA TYR A 33 13.55 16.41 14.71
C TYR A 33 13.75 17.32 15.94
N ASN A 34 14.86 17.16 16.68
CA ASN A 34 15.12 17.86 17.95
C ASN A 34 14.00 17.66 19.00
N VAL A 35 13.39 16.48 19.01
CA VAL A 35 12.37 16.06 19.98
C VAL A 35 12.98 15.11 21.00
N SER A 36 12.67 15.28 22.28
CA SER A 36 12.98 14.29 23.32
C SER A 36 11.80 13.36 23.58
N VAL A 37 12.07 12.07 23.78
CA VAL A 37 11.04 11.06 24.07
C VAL A 37 11.31 10.47 25.44
N THR A 38 10.28 10.43 26.28
CA THR A 38 10.28 9.74 27.57
C THR A 38 9.20 8.67 27.59
N PHE A 39 9.31 7.71 28.52
CA PHE A 39 8.41 6.56 28.55
C PHE A 39 7.69 6.42 29.88
N LEU A 40 6.38 6.13 29.82
CA LEU A 40 5.59 5.65 30.96
C LEU A 40 5.31 4.16 30.75
N ARG A 41 5.86 3.29 31.60
CA ARG A 41 5.72 1.84 31.42
C ARG A 41 4.59 1.28 32.28
N SER A 42 3.77 0.43 31.67
CA SER A 42 2.90 -0.47 32.42
C SER A 42 3.76 -1.40 33.28
N PRO A 43 3.47 -1.55 34.59
CA PRO A 43 4.21 -2.48 35.45
C PRO A 43 3.87 -3.95 35.16
N ARG A 44 2.74 -4.20 34.48
CA ARG A 44 2.28 -5.55 34.12
C ARG A 44 2.80 -5.95 32.75
N ILE A 45 3.28 -7.19 32.65
CA ILE A 45 3.45 -7.91 31.38
C ILE A 45 2.15 -8.65 31.11
N TYR A 46 1.52 -8.37 29.97
CA TYR A 46 0.21 -8.92 29.62
C TYR A 46 0.31 -10.29 28.96
N ASN A 47 -0.71 -11.11 29.13
CA ASN A 47 -0.73 -12.43 28.54
C ASN A 47 -0.96 -12.38 27.02
N SER A 48 -0.25 -13.24 26.29
CA SER A 48 -0.53 -13.55 24.90
C SER A 48 -1.56 -14.68 24.81
N TYR A 49 -2.05 -14.96 23.61
CA TYR A 49 -2.91 -16.14 23.40
C TYR A 49 -2.20 -17.43 23.82
N SER A 50 -0.93 -17.59 23.44
CA SER A 50 -0.15 -18.79 23.78
C SER A 50 0.13 -18.89 25.27
N SER A 51 0.41 -17.76 25.96
CA SER A 51 0.65 -17.81 27.41
C SER A 51 -0.63 -18.13 28.19
N LEU A 52 -1.80 -17.71 27.71
CA LEU A 52 -3.09 -18.16 28.25
C LEU A 52 -3.35 -19.64 27.97
N LEU A 53 -3.06 -20.14 26.76
CA LEU A 53 -3.25 -21.57 26.45
C LEU A 53 -2.36 -22.49 27.31
N ALA A 54 -1.21 -22.01 27.77
CA ALA A 54 -0.37 -22.75 28.71
C ALA A 54 -1.02 -22.92 30.09
N ILE A 55 -1.97 -22.06 30.44
CA ILE A 55 -2.83 -22.21 31.61
C ILE A 55 -3.88 -23.27 31.26
N ASN A 56 -3.60 -24.52 31.63
CA ASN A 56 -4.45 -25.67 31.34
C ASN A 56 -5.69 -25.73 32.28
N ASP A 57 -6.35 -24.59 32.48
CA ASP A 57 -7.54 -24.39 33.32
C ASP A 57 -8.35 -23.21 32.75
N THR A 58 -9.61 -23.48 32.38
CA THR A 58 -10.48 -22.50 31.71
C THR A 58 -10.90 -21.34 32.63
N ASP A 59 -11.08 -21.62 33.92
CA ASP A 59 -11.51 -20.60 34.89
C ASP A 59 -10.34 -19.64 35.15
N ALA A 60 -9.13 -20.17 35.33
CA ALA A 60 -7.91 -19.38 35.47
C ALA A 60 -7.59 -18.53 34.23
N VAL A 61 -7.79 -19.07 33.01
CA VAL A 61 -7.65 -18.29 31.76
C VAL A 61 -8.63 -17.11 31.73
N THR A 62 -9.87 -17.35 32.18
CA THR A 62 -10.91 -16.30 32.21
C THR A 62 -10.54 -15.22 33.22
N GLU A 63 -10.08 -15.60 34.42
CA GLU A 63 -9.63 -14.67 35.46
C GLU A 63 -8.45 -13.82 35.00
N GLU A 64 -7.41 -14.43 34.41
CA GLU A 64 -6.25 -13.69 33.89
C GLU A 64 -6.61 -12.76 32.73
N THR A 65 -7.54 -13.18 31.85
CA THR A 65 -8.04 -12.32 30.77
C THR A 65 -8.75 -11.09 31.32
N LEU A 66 -9.58 -11.26 32.35
CA LEU A 66 -10.27 -10.15 33.01
C LEU A 66 -9.28 -9.24 33.76
N ALA A 67 -8.26 -9.82 34.40
CA ALA A 67 -7.20 -9.08 35.09
C ALA A 67 -6.37 -8.24 34.11
N ASP A 68 -5.96 -8.80 32.98
CA ASP A 68 -5.26 -8.09 31.90
C ASP A 68 -6.09 -6.93 31.36
N ALA A 69 -7.38 -7.17 31.05
CA ALA A 69 -8.27 -6.13 30.55
C ALA A 69 -8.47 -5.00 31.58
N ALA A 70 -8.70 -5.34 32.84
CA ALA A 70 -8.91 -4.38 33.91
C ALA A 70 -7.66 -3.52 34.15
N HIS A 71 -6.48 -4.15 34.19
CA HIS A 71 -5.21 -3.47 34.39
C HIS A 71 -4.88 -2.57 33.19
N TYR A 72 -5.01 -3.07 31.96
CA TYR A 72 -4.68 -2.27 30.77
C TYR A 72 -5.59 -1.05 30.64
N ARG A 73 -6.88 -1.20 30.91
CA ARG A 73 -7.83 -0.07 30.97
C ARG A 73 -7.40 0.98 32.00
N GLN A 74 -6.99 0.53 33.18
CA GLN A 74 -6.52 1.42 34.24
C GLN A 74 -5.24 2.14 33.82
N PHE A 75 -4.30 1.42 33.21
CA PHE A 75 -3.08 2.00 32.64
C PHE A 75 -3.38 3.06 31.58
N CYS A 76 -4.34 2.86 30.68
CA CYS A 76 -4.74 3.88 29.71
C CYS A 76 -5.23 5.18 30.38
N ARG A 77 -6.00 5.08 31.47
CA ARG A 77 -6.47 6.24 32.24
C ARG A 77 -5.33 6.96 32.97
N GLU A 78 -4.42 6.20 33.57
CA GLU A 78 -3.23 6.73 34.23
C GLU A 78 -2.27 7.40 33.23
N ALA A 79 -2.12 6.80 32.05
CA ALA A 79 -1.33 7.38 30.98
C ALA A 79 -1.87 8.76 30.57
N VAL A 80 -3.18 8.86 30.32
CA VAL A 80 -3.82 10.13 29.98
C VAL A 80 -3.70 11.15 31.10
N SER A 81 -3.83 10.74 32.38
CA SER A 81 -3.66 11.66 33.51
C SER A 81 -2.22 12.16 33.67
N CYS A 82 -1.23 11.39 33.21
CA CYS A 82 0.17 11.80 33.11
C CYS A 82 0.48 12.64 31.86
N GLY A 83 -0.51 12.90 30.99
CA GLY A 83 -0.33 13.66 29.75
C GLY A 83 0.12 12.83 28.55
N VAL A 84 0.14 11.50 28.65
CA VAL A 84 0.43 10.61 27.53
C VAL A 84 -0.71 10.65 26.52
N ARG A 85 -0.36 10.78 25.23
CA ARG A 85 -1.31 10.79 24.11
C ARG A 85 -1.15 9.61 23.16
N ALA A 86 -0.02 8.91 23.23
CA ALA A 86 0.22 7.68 22.49
C ALA A 86 0.75 6.57 23.39
N ILE A 87 0.19 5.37 23.22
CA ILE A 87 0.71 4.12 23.77
C ILE A 87 1.25 3.28 22.62
N PHE A 88 2.47 2.79 22.74
CA PHE A 88 2.93 1.64 21.95
C PHE A 88 2.69 0.38 22.76
N ARG A 89 2.09 -0.62 22.12
CA ARG A 89 1.93 -1.93 22.73
C ARG A 89 2.34 -3.08 21.83
N THR A 90 2.74 -4.16 22.47
CA THR A 90 2.98 -5.45 21.81
C THR A 90 1.77 -6.36 22.00
N SER A 91 1.93 -7.66 21.75
CA SER A 91 0.80 -8.59 21.69
C SER A 91 0.15 -8.80 23.06
N ILE A 92 -1.12 -8.40 23.18
CA ILE A 92 -2.00 -8.73 24.30
C ILE A 92 -3.08 -9.67 23.76
N SER A 93 -3.58 -10.58 24.59
CA SER A 93 -4.65 -11.50 24.18
C SER A 93 -5.84 -10.75 23.57
N ALA A 94 -6.35 -11.28 22.45
CA ALA A 94 -7.44 -10.64 21.73
C ALA A 94 -8.71 -10.50 22.60
N GLN A 95 -8.97 -11.48 23.47
CA GLN A 95 -10.12 -11.47 24.39
C GLN A 95 -10.05 -10.30 25.37
N ALA A 96 -8.89 -10.08 26.02
CA ALA A 96 -8.72 -8.94 26.92
C ALA A 96 -8.88 -7.61 26.16
N LEU A 97 -8.30 -7.52 24.95
CA LEU A 97 -8.42 -6.32 24.12
C LEU A 97 -9.85 -6.04 23.67
N TYR A 98 -10.67 -7.05 23.36
CA TYR A 98 -12.08 -6.81 23.01
C TYR A 98 -12.84 -6.14 24.16
N LEU A 99 -12.60 -6.57 25.40
CA LEU A 99 -13.19 -5.94 26.59
C LEU A 99 -12.71 -4.49 26.75
N VAL A 100 -11.41 -4.24 26.58
CA VAL A 100 -10.85 -2.88 26.69
C VAL A 100 -11.41 -1.97 25.60
N ARG A 101 -11.50 -2.45 24.36
CA ARG A 101 -12.02 -1.70 23.20
C ARG A 101 -13.48 -1.34 23.36
N GLU A 102 -14.31 -2.26 23.85
CA GLU A 102 -15.70 -1.97 24.18
C GLU A 102 -15.79 -0.88 25.27
N GLN A 103 -15.10 -1.08 26.39
CA GLN A 103 -15.22 -0.20 27.56
C GLN A 103 -14.63 1.20 27.34
N LEU A 104 -13.54 1.29 26.58
CA LEU A 104 -12.89 2.56 26.23
C LEU A 104 -13.35 3.12 24.88
N GLN A 105 -14.35 2.50 24.25
CA GLN A 105 -14.95 2.92 22.97
C GLN A 105 -13.89 3.14 21.89
N ALA A 106 -13.10 2.10 21.63
CA ALA A 106 -12.03 2.15 20.64
C ALA A 106 -12.57 2.10 19.21
N ILE A 107 -11.86 2.78 18.31
CA ILE A 107 -11.96 2.60 16.87
C ILE A 107 -10.58 2.27 16.32
N LYS A 108 -10.51 1.52 15.21
CA LYS A 108 -9.26 1.36 14.46
C LYS A 108 -9.28 2.24 13.23
N ILE A 109 -8.16 2.91 12.95
CA ILE A 109 -8.01 3.82 11.82
C ILE A 109 -7.01 3.27 10.83
N GLU A 110 -7.42 3.24 9.55
CA GLU A 110 -6.58 2.78 8.46
C GLU A 110 -6.77 3.69 7.25
N HIS A 111 -5.66 4.18 6.69
CA HIS A 111 -5.66 5.06 5.53
C HIS A 111 -4.95 4.37 4.36
N PHE A 112 -5.72 3.94 3.38
CA PHE A 112 -5.23 3.31 2.16
C PHE A 112 -5.09 4.38 1.08
N THR A 113 -3.85 4.77 0.75
CA THR A 113 -3.57 5.73 -0.33
C THR A 113 -3.30 4.98 -1.62
N LEU A 114 -4.20 5.10 -2.60
CA LEU A 114 -4.06 4.42 -3.90
C LEU A 114 -3.36 5.32 -4.92
N SER A 115 -3.68 6.62 -4.89
CA SER A 115 -3.06 7.66 -5.71
C SER A 115 -3.15 9.00 -4.96
N PRO A 116 -2.50 10.07 -5.46
CA PRO A 116 -2.64 11.40 -4.88
C PRO A 116 -4.09 11.92 -4.79
N THR A 117 -5.00 11.37 -5.60
CA THR A 117 -6.40 11.81 -5.69
C THR A 117 -7.41 10.74 -5.24
N SER A 118 -6.95 9.54 -4.88
CA SER A 118 -7.82 8.42 -4.52
C SER A 118 -7.30 7.72 -3.28
N SER A 119 -8.13 7.69 -2.23
CA SER A 119 -7.79 6.99 -0.99
C SER A 119 -9.04 6.55 -0.23
N ILE A 120 -8.86 5.60 0.69
CA ILE A 120 -9.89 5.16 1.63
C ILE A 120 -9.40 5.50 3.03
N LEU A 121 -10.21 6.23 3.80
CA LEU A 121 -10.11 6.27 5.26
C LEU A 121 -11.13 5.30 5.83
N LEU A 122 -10.66 4.16 6.32
CA LEU A 122 -11.47 3.15 6.98
C LEU A 122 -11.42 3.37 8.49
N VAL A 123 -12.57 3.69 9.06
CA VAL A 123 -12.79 3.79 10.51
C VAL A 123 -13.57 2.56 10.95
N ARG A 124 -12.89 1.66 11.65
CA ARG A 124 -13.44 0.40 12.13
C ARG A 124 -13.99 0.59 13.54
N ASP A 125 -15.29 0.39 13.69
CA ASP A 125 -16.01 0.46 14.96
C ASP A 125 -15.69 -0.78 15.80
N GLN A 126 -14.75 -0.64 16.76
CA GLN A 126 -14.41 -1.70 17.71
C GLN A 126 -15.10 -1.54 19.06
N ALA A 127 -15.88 -0.47 19.23
CA ALA A 127 -16.50 -0.09 20.49
C ALA A 127 -17.78 -0.90 20.78
N GLN A 128 -18.39 -1.46 19.75
CA GLN A 128 -19.71 -2.09 19.80
C GLN A 128 -19.87 -3.14 18.70
N GLY A 129 -21.03 -3.79 18.61
CA GLY A 129 -21.31 -4.81 17.61
C GLY A 129 -20.82 -6.21 18.00
N PHE A 130 -20.60 -7.08 17.02
CA PHE A 130 -20.47 -8.52 17.25
C PHE A 130 -19.26 -8.90 18.12
N TYR A 131 -18.14 -8.18 18.03
CA TYR A 131 -16.93 -8.50 18.81
C TYR A 131 -16.99 -7.95 20.25
N SER A 132 -18.01 -7.14 20.59
CA SER A 132 -18.26 -6.63 21.94
C SER A 132 -19.24 -7.51 22.71
N GLY A 133 -19.30 -7.37 24.03
CA GLY A 133 -20.23 -8.10 24.89
C GLY A 133 -19.80 -9.52 25.26
N THR A 134 -20.67 -10.19 26.01
CA THR A 134 -20.41 -11.51 26.58
C THR A 134 -21.26 -12.60 25.92
N ASN A 135 -20.74 -13.82 25.93
CA ASN A 135 -21.51 -14.99 25.51
C ASN A 135 -22.47 -15.41 26.64
N SER A 136 -23.68 -15.83 26.29
CA SER A 136 -24.59 -16.56 27.15
C SER A 136 -24.56 -18.02 26.74
N VAL A 137 -24.11 -18.90 27.64
CA VAL A 137 -24.09 -20.35 27.42
C VAL A 137 -25.23 -20.95 28.21
N ASN A 138 -25.99 -21.86 27.60
CA ASN A 138 -27.07 -22.55 28.31
C ASN A 138 -26.52 -23.55 29.34
N THR A 139 -27.38 -24.02 30.26
CA THR A 139 -26.96 -24.90 31.35
C THR A 139 -26.30 -26.21 30.87
N SER A 140 -26.76 -26.77 29.75
CA SER A 140 -26.21 -28.00 29.15
C SER A 140 -24.90 -27.79 28.39
N LYS A 141 -24.44 -26.55 28.18
CA LYS A 141 -23.25 -26.18 27.40
C LYS A 141 -23.25 -26.66 25.94
N ASP A 142 -24.42 -26.92 25.37
CA ASP A 142 -24.61 -27.33 23.97
C ASP A 142 -25.17 -26.20 23.08
N ALA A 143 -25.47 -25.03 23.65
CA ALA A 143 -25.81 -23.83 22.90
C ALA A 143 -25.16 -22.57 23.47
N VAL A 144 -24.71 -21.70 22.57
CA VAL A 144 -24.17 -20.38 22.89
C VAL A 144 -24.94 -19.31 22.12
N SER A 145 -25.33 -18.24 22.81
CA SER A 145 -25.94 -17.04 22.23
C SER A 145 -25.09 -15.83 22.52
N ARG A 146 -25.02 -14.91 21.56
CA ARG A 146 -24.31 -13.64 21.69
C ARG A 146 -25.19 -12.50 21.17
N THR A 147 -25.36 -11.48 21.99
CA THR A 147 -26.18 -10.31 21.65
C THR A 147 -25.27 -9.12 21.37
N ALA A 148 -25.43 -8.52 20.19
CA ALA A 148 -24.71 -7.31 19.80
C ALA A 148 -25.53 -6.07 20.17
N HIS A 149 -24.88 -5.09 20.80
CA HIS A 149 -25.49 -3.81 21.13
C HIS A 149 -24.88 -2.70 20.28
N PHE A 150 -25.70 -1.70 19.93
CA PHE A 150 -25.27 -0.50 19.21
C PHE A 150 -25.85 0.73 19.89
N SER A 151 -25.04 1.77 20.06
CA SER A 151 -25.44 3.03 20.71
C SER A 151 -25.31 4.19 19.75
N LYS A 152 -26.39 4.98 19.62
CA LYS A 152 -26.36 6.24 18.85
C LYS A 152 -25.28 7.19 19.35
N ALA A 153 -25.06 7.25 20.67
CA ALA A 153 -24.06 8.13 21.26
C ALA A 153 -22.64 7.72 20.85
N VAL A 154 -22.35 6.40 20.83
CA VAL A 154 -21.06 5.88 20.37
C VAL A 154 -20.86 6.17 18.89
N PHE A 155 -21.86 5.86 18.04
CA PHE A 155 -21.80 6.22 16.62
C PHE A 155 -21.56 7.71 16.39
N THR A 156 -22.20 8.58 17.17
CA THR A 156 -22.02 10.03 17.06
C THR A 156 -20.59 10.44 17.36
N ARG A 157 -19.93 9.83 18.36
CA ARG A 157 -18.50 10.05 18.65
C ARG A 157 -17.62 9.55 17.51
N ILE A 158 -17.89 8.36 16.97
CA ILE A 158 -17.15 7.79 15.84
C ILE A 158 -17.25 8.70 14.62
N LEU A 159 -18.46 9.13 14.26
CA LEU A 159 -18.69 10.09 13.16
C LEU A 159 -17.94 11.41 13.37
N SER A 160 -18.03 11.97 14.58
CA SER A 160 -17.35 13.23 14.91
C SER A 160 -15.83 13.09 14.73
N PHE A 161 -15.25 12.01 15.24
CA PHE A 161 -13.82 11.73 15.07
C PHE A 161 -13.46 11.53 13.58
N ALA A 162 -14.22 10.69 12.89
CA ALA A 162 -13.99 10.31 11.50
C ALA A 162 -13.97 11.53 10.56
N LEU A 163 -14.90 12.48 10.77
CA LEU A 163 -14.97 13.73 10.02
C LEU A 163 -13.79 14.66 10.30
N VAL A 164 -13.35 14.77 11.56
CA VAL A 164 -12.15 15.54 11.92
C VAL A 164 -10.92 14.93 11.26
N ARG A 165 -10.75 13.60 11.28
CA ARG A 165 -9.62 12.92 10.66
C ARG A 165 -9.66 13.06 9.13
N ALA A 166 -10.82 12.92 8.50
CA ALA A 166 -10.98 13.18 7.06
C ALA A 166 -10.64 14.64 6.69
N ASN A 167 -10.99 15.61 7.54
CA ASN A 167 -10.62 17.01 7.34
C ASN A 167 -9.09 17.22 7.42
N GLN A 168 -8.42 16.54 8.36
CA GLN A 168 -6.95 16.59 8.47
C GLN A 168 -6.26 15.99 7.25
N LEU A 169 -6.79 14.89 6.71
CA LEU A 169 -6.18 14.21 5.56
C LEU A 169 -6.50 14.88 4.21
N TRP A 170 -7.73 15.36 4.02
CA TRP A 170 -8.25 15.74 2.69
C TRP A 170 -8.81 17.16 2.64
N GLY A 171 -8.77 17.92 3.75
CA GLY A 171 -9.41 19.24 3.84
C GLY A 171 -10.94 19.19 3.95
N GLY A 172 -11.53 17.99 4.06
CA GLY A 172 -12.94 17.77 4.33
C GLY A 172 -13.50 16.56 3.57
N THR A 173 -14.74 16.20 3.89
CA THR A 173 -15.53 15.27 3.08
C THR A 173 -16.99 15.73 3.08
N ASN A 174 -17.69 15.51 1.97
CA ASN A 174 -19.12 15.79 1.86
C ASN A 174 -19.98 14.55 2.15
N SER A 175 -19.36 13.37 2.32
CA SER A 175 -20.09 12.12 2.48
C SER A 175 -19.37 11.10 3.36
N VAL A 176 -20.17 10.27 4.00
CA VAL A 176 -19.74 9.15 4.84
C VAL A 176 -20.52 7.91 4.40
N THR A 177 -19.81 6.82 4.14
CA THR A 177 -20.43 5.52 3.89
C THR A 177 -20.32 4.65 5.15
N MET A 178 -21.47 4.29 5.71
CA MET A 178 -21.57 3.41 6.87
C MET A 178 -21.84 1.97 6.44
N VAL A 179 -20.89 1.07 6.70
CA VAL A 179 -20.90 -0.32 6.25
C VAL A 179 -21.34 -1.25 7.38
N TYR A 180 -22.62 -1.63 7.36
CA TYR A 180 -23.26 -2.44 8.40
C TYR A 180 -24.37 -3.31 7.79
N LYS A 181 -24.85 -4.35 8.50
CA LYS A 181 -26.08 -5.07 8.12
C LYS A 181 -27.34 -4.33 8.58
N PHE A 182 -27.44 -3.06 8.19
CA PHE A 182 -28.40 -2.09 8.74
C PHE A 182 -29.89 -2.46 8.59
N HIS A 183 -30.25 -3.29 7.60
CA HIS A 183 -31.63 -3.76 7.40
C HIS A 183 -32.15 -4.65 8.55
N LEU A 184 -31.28 -5.15 9.43
CA LEU A 184 -31.67 -5.92 10.61
C LEU A 184 -32.12 -5.05 11.79
N PHE A 185 -32.04 -3.72 11.67
CA PHE A 185 -32.30 -2.78 12.76
C PHE A 185 -33.58 -1.95 12.53
N ASP A 186 -34.58 -2.53 11.87
CA ASP A 186 -35.94 -1.99 11.72
C ASP A 186 -36.00 -0.52 11.24
N GLY A 187 -35.05 -0.11 10.39
CA GLY A 187 -34.98 1.25 9.86
C GLY A 187 -34.45 2.32 10.83
N LEU A 188 -34.19 2.00 12.09
CA LEU A 188 -33.70 2.94 13.11
C LEU A 188 -32.45 3.71 12.68
N PHE A 189 -31.53 3.03 11.99
CA PHE A 189 -30.30 3.63 11.48
C PHE A 189 -30.57 4.72 10.44
N HIS A 190 -31.64 4.62 9.64
CA HIS A 190 -32.01 5.69 8.71
C HIS A 190 -32.48 6.95 9.43
N THR A 191 -33.25 6.79 10.52
CA THR A 191 -33.64 7.92 11.36
C THR A 191 -32.41 8.63 11.93
N TRP A 192 -31.43 7.88 12.43
CA TRP A 192 -30.18 8.46 12.94
C TRP A 192 -29.34 9.11 11.83
N ALA A 193 -29.26 8.50 10.63
CA ALA A 193 -28.60 9.11 9.49
C ALA A 193 -29.18 10.49 9.17
N THR A 194 -30.51 10.63 9.03
CA THR A 194 -31.12 11.94 8.73
C THR A 194 -30.81 12.99 9.79
N GLU A 195 -30.74 12.61 11.06
CA GLU A 195 -30.34 13.52 12.14
C GLU A 195 -28.86 13.92 12.04
N TRP A 196 -27.97 12.95 11.80
CA TRP A 196 -26.54 13.20 11.65
C TRP A 196 -26.22 14.01 10.39
N GLU A 197 -26.94 13.81 9.28
CA GLU A 197 -26.79 14.63 8.07
C GLU A 197 -27.09 16.11 8.37
N ARG A 198 -28.13 16.40 9.15
CA ARG A 198 -28.45 17.77 9.60
C ARG A 198 -27.41 18.32 10.59
N THR A 199 -26.88 17.46 11.46
CA THR A 199 -25.96 17.86 12.53
C THR A 199 -24.56 18.15 11.99
N PHE A 200 -24.06 17.30 11.10
CA PHE A 200 -22.70 17.34 10.59
C PHE A 200 -22.58 17.97 9.20
N GLY A 201 -23.70 18.19 8.49
CA GLY A 201 -23.69 18.80 7.16
C GLY A 201 -23.07 17.90 6.07
N VAL A 202 -23.04 16.60 6.27
CA VAL A 202 -22.52 15.60 5.33
C VAL A 202 -23.61 14.62 4.93
N ARG A 203 -23.51 14.03 3.74
CA ARG A 203 -24.40 12.95 3.33
C ARG A 203 -24.01 11.64 4.01
N ILE A 204 -24.98 10.89 4.54
CA ILE A 204 -24.73 9.60 5.18
C ILE A 204 -25.44 8.51 4.38
N ARG A 205 -24.64 7.55 3.90
CA ARG A 205 -25.14 6.41 3.13
C ARG A 205 -24.86 5.12 3.90
N PHE A 206 -25.88 4.29 4.10
CA PHE A 206 -25.67 2.92 4.57
C PHE A 206 -25.49 1.95 3.39
N VAL A 207 -24.54 1.04 3.52
CA VAL A 207 -24.26 -0.03 2.54
C VAL A 207 -24.00 -1.33 3.30
N GLN A 208 -24.42 -2.47 2.74
CA GLN A 208 -24.10 -3.77 3.31
C GLN A 208 -22.66 -4.16 2.96
N GLY A 209 -21.95 -4.85 3.87
CA GLY A 209 -20.53 -5.20 3.67
C GLY A 209 -20.25 -6.02 2.40
N ASP A 210 -21.13 -6.96 2.06
CA ASP A 210 -21.10 -7.73 0.82
C ASP A 210 -21.18 -6.84 -0.44
N THR A 211 -22.11 -5.89 -0.43
CA THR A 211 -22.32 -4.91 -1.50
C THR A 211 -21.14 -3.96 -1.62
N MET A 212 -20.62 -3.46 -0.49
CA MET A 212 -19.45 -2.59 -0.47
C MET A 212 -18.23 -3.30 -1.06
N ASN A 213 -17.97 -4.54 -0.64
CA ASN A 213 -16.89 -5.34 -1.20
C ASN A 213 -17.06 -5.56 -2.70
N ARG A 214 -18.24 -6.01 -3.14
CA ARG A 214 -18.51 -6.17 -4.58
C ARG A 214 -18.23 -4.88 -5.35
N ASP A 215 -18.70 -3.74 -4.85
CA ASP A 215 -18.55 -2.46 -5.54
C ASP A 215 -17.07 -2.04 -5.62
N LEU A 216 -16.31 -2.18 -4.53
CA LEU A 216 -14.85 -1.97 -4.53
C LEU A 216 -14.14 -2.90 -5.53
N LEU A 217 -14.58 -4.17 -5.60
CA LEU A 217 -13.99 -5.15 -6.50
C LEU A 217 -14.35 -4.90 -7.98
N ALA A 218 -15.56 -4.42 -8.26
CA ALA A 218 -16.06 -4.23 -9.62
C ALA A 218 -15.66 -2.87 -10.21
N PHE A 219 -15.60 -1.83 -9.38
CA PHE A 219 -15.44 -0.44 -9.84
C PHE A 219 -14.18 0.25 -9.31
N GLY A 220 -13.45 -0.40 -8.39
CA GLY A 220 -12.28 0.20 -7.76
C GLY A 220 -12.64 1.33 -6.80
N VAL A 221 -11.67 2.23 -6.56
CA VAL A 221 -11.82 3.39 -5.69
C VAL A 221 -11.60 4.65 -6.51
N SER A 222 -12.55 5.58 -6.43
CA SER A 222 -12.44 6.91 -7.05
C SER A 222 -12.62 7.97 -5.98
N GLY A 223 -11.72 8.95 -5.96
CA GLY A 223 -11.74 10.03 -4.98
C GLY A 223 -11.41 9.55 -3.56
N HIS A 224 -11.61 10.44 -2.59
CA HIS A 224 -11.44 10.15 -1.18
C HIS A 224 -12.73 9.57 -0.57
N ASN A 225 -12.63 8.39 0.03
CA ASN A 225 -13.77 7.63 0.53
C ASN A 225 -13.67 7.45 2.04
N LEU A 226 -14.54 8.12 2.81
CA LEU A 226 -14.67 7.90 4.25
C LEU A 226 -15.64 6.74 4.52
N LEU A 227 -15.11 5.62 4.99
CA LEU A 227 -15.86 4.43 5.34
C LEU A 227 -15.87 4.24 6.86
N ILE A 228 -17.05 4.13 7.46
CA ILE A 228 -17.21 3.70 8.86
C ILE A 228 -17.84 2.32 8.84
N SER A 229 -17.17 1.31 9.41
CA SER A 229 -17.58 -0.08 9.26
C SER A 229 -17.61 -0.82 10.59
N GLY A 230 -18.58 -1.72 10.75
CA GLY A 230 -18.64 -2.62 11.90
C GLY A 230 -17.38 -3.48 12.00
N ASN A 231 -16.99 -3.85 13.22
CA ASN A 231 -15.72 -4.52 13.52
C ASN A 231 -15.46 -5.72 12.57
N GLU A 232 -16.45 -6.58 12.41
CA GLU A 232 -16.41 -7.80 11.60
C GLU A 232 -16.30 -7.53 10.10
N TYR A 233 -17.03 -6.52 9.60
CA TYR A 233 -17.03 -6.17 8.18
C TYR A 233 -15.71 -5.52 7.79
N ALA A 234 -15.25 -4.59 8.62
CA ALA A 234 -13.95 -3.94 8.42
C ALA A 234 -12.81 -4.95 8.42
N ASP A 235 -12.84 -5.98 9.29
CA ASP A 235 -11.81 -7.04 9.30
C ASP A 235 -11.76 -7.79 7.97
N ILE A 236 -12.92 -8.20 7.44
CA ILE A 236 -13.03 -8.89 6.16
C ILE A 236 -12.60 -7.97 5.00
N MET A 237 -13.02 -6.71 5.04
CA MET A 237 -12.65 -5.70 4.05
C MET A 237 -11.14 -5.45 4.06
N GLN A 238 -10.53 -5.34 5.24
CA GLN A 238 -9.12 -5.01 5.42
C GLN A 238 -8.22 -5.97 4.64
N THR A 239 -8.49 -7.28 4.70
CA THR A 239 -7.70 -8.27 3.94
C THR A 239 -7.73 -8.00 2.43
N ILE A 240 -8.91 -7.68 1.89
CA ILE A 240 -9.08 -7.35 0.46
C ILE A 240 -8.41 -6.02 0.14
N LEU A 241 -8.53 -5.02 1.02
CA LEU A 241 -7.93 -3.71 0.81
C LEU A 241 -6.41 -3.78 0.83
N LEU A 242 -5.83 -4.58 1.73
CA LEU A 242 -4.38 -4.82 1.79
C LEU A 242 -3.88 -5.51 0.51
N ASP A 243 -4.54 -6.60 0.10
CA ASP A 243 -4.19 -7.36 -1.12
C ASP A 243 -4.29 -6.51 -2.39
N ARG A 244 -5.39 -5.75 -2.54
CA ARG A 244 -5.74 -5.11 -3.79
C ARG A 244 -5.27 -3.66 -3.93
N PHE A 245 -5.10 -2.97 -2.80
CA PHE A 245 -4.78 -1.53 -2.75
C PHE A 245 -3.49 -1.21 -1.99
N GLY A 246 -2.75 -2.22 -1.55
CA GLY A 246 -1.29 -2.15 -1.41
C GLY A 246 -0.75 -1.37 -0.21
N LEU A 247 -0.93 -1.90 1.01
CA LEU A 247 -0.11 -1.50 2.16
C LEU A 247 0.78 -2.67 2.65
N GLY A 248 1.52 -3.28 1.74
CA GLY A 248 2.43 -4.39 2.06
C GLY A 248 1.75 -5.61 2.71
N ALA A 249 2.56 -6.49 3.28
CA ALA A 249 2.07 -7.65 4.02
C ALA A 249 1.53 -7.22 5.39
N GLN A 250 0.48 -7.90 5.89
CA GLN A 250 -0.15 -7.60 7.18
C GLN A 250 0.89 -7.54 8.31
N GLU A 251 1.92 -8.38 8.25
CA GLU A 251 3.01 -8.53 9.20
C GLU A 251 3.89 -7.27 9.31
N SER A 252 3.93 -6.46 8.25
CA SER A 252 4.70 -5.21 8.18
C SER A 252 3.87 -3.97 8.49
N ALA A 253 2.55 -4.10 8.65
CA ALA A 253 1.66 -2.98 8.93
C ALA A 253 1.66 -2.61 10.42
N CYS A 254 1.60 -1.31 10.69
CA CYS A 254 1.27 -0.77 12.02
C CYS A 254 -0.23 -0.43 12.02
N ALA A 255 -0.94 -0.75 13.10
CA ALA A 255 -2.34 -0.34 13.29
C ALA A 255 -2.46 0.71 14.40
N GLU A 256 -3.31 1.71 14.18
CA GLU A 256 -3.70 2.73 15.15
C GLU A 256 -5.11 2.40 15.68
N ASN A 257 -5.26 2.21 16.99
CA ASN A 257 -6.54 2.28 17.67
C ASN A 257 -6.66 3.63 18.38
N VAL A 258 -7.82 4.29 18.33
CA VAL A 258 -8.08 5.54 19.04
C VAL A 258 -9.24 5.34 20.01
N TYR A 259 -9.07 5.77 21.26
CA TYR A 259 -10.10 5.63 22.29
C TYR A 259 -11.00 6.87 22.35
N LEU A 260 -12.32 6.65 22.26
CA LEU A 260 -13.33 7.71 22.22
C LEU A 260 -14.13 7.83 23.53
N HIS A 261 -13.82 7.03 24.54
CA HIS A 261 -14.44 7.20 25.85
C HIS A 261 -13.98 8.53 26.47
N PRO A 262 -14.87 9.32 27.11
CA PRO A 262 -14.52 10.63 27.68
C PRO A 262 -13.27 10.63 28.58
N ASP A 263 -13.11 9.61 29.42
CA ASP A 263 -11.96 9.49 30.33
C ASP A 263 -10.59 9.42 29.62
N VAL A 264 -10.56 8.98 28.35
CA VAL A 264 -9.33 8.72 27.60
C VAL A 264 -9.41 9.29 26.16
N TRP A 265 -10.25 10.32 25.97
CA TRP A 265 -10.59 10.82 24.65
C TRP A 265 -9.35 11.22 23.83
N GLY A 266 -9.22 10.59 22.66
CA GLY A 266 -8.15 10.86 21.71
C GLY A 266 -6.80 10.25 22.08
N LEU A 267 -6.75 9.33 23.04
CA LEU A 267 -5.57 8.48 23.26
C LEU A 267 -5.42 7.53 22.06
N SER A 268 -4.26 7.57 21.40
CA SER A 268 -3.91 6.63 20.33
C SER A 268 -3.08 5.47 20.87
N GLU A 269 -3.36 4.27 20.41
CA GLU A 269 -2.62 3.04 20.68
C GLU A 269 -2.09 2.49 19.36
N TYR A 270 -0.76 2.39 19.26
CA TYR A 270 -0.06 1.83 18.11
C TYR A 270 0.40 0.41 18.43
N GLN A 271 0.16 -0.51 17.50
CA GLN A 271 0.51 -1.91 17.64
C GLN A 271 1.16 -2.47 16.38
N THR A 272 1.99 -3.51 16.57
CA THR A 272 2.33 -4.42 15.49
C THR A 272 1.09 -5.23 15.08
N ALA A 273 0.94 -5.53 13.80
CA ALA A 273 -0.19 -6.32 13.30
C ALA A 273 0.01 -7.84 13.43
N HIS A 274 1.23 -8.31 13.69
CA HIS A 274 1.52 -9.70 14.02
C HIS A 274 1.22 -10.04 15.49
N GLY A 275 0.99 -11.33 15.78
CA GLY A 275 0.79 -11.85 17.13
C GLY A 275 2.05 -11.83 18.01
N SER A 276 2.02 -12.56 19.12
CA SER A 276 3.14 -12.64 20.09
C SER A 276 4.39 -13.34 19.56
N ALA A 277 4.24 -14.16 18.52
CA ALA A 277 5.32 -14.92 17.87
C ALA A 277 6.22 -15.61 18.91
N ASP A 278 5.60 -16.35 19.85
CA ASP A 278 6.29 -16.93 21.00
C ASP A 278 7.38 -17.94 20.59
N ASP A 279 7.23 -18.55 19.41
CA ASP A 279 8.21 -19.44 18.79
C ASP A 279 9.49 -18.71 18.32
N LEU A 280 9.47 -17.39 18.17
CA LEU A 280 10.61 -16.57 17.76
C LEU A 280 11.39 -15.96 18.93
N VAL A 281 10.92 -16.14 20.17
CA VAL A 281 11.52 -15.52 21.37
C VAL A 281 13.00 -15.87 21.50
N GLY A 282 13.82 -14.83 21.64
CA GLY A 282 15.27 -14.97 21.89
C GLY A 282 16.06 -15.48 20.69
N LYS A 283 15.44 -15.66 19.52
CA LYS A 283 16.13 -16.07 18.29
C LYS A 283 16.72 -14.89 17.52
N GLY A 284 16.30 -13.66 17.82
CA GLY A 284 16.80 -12.45 17.15
C GLY A 284 16.46 -12.39 15.65
N ILE A 285 15.32 -12.96 15.26
CA ILE A 285 14.86 -13.04 13.85
C ILE A 285 13.43 -12.50 13.65
N VAL A 286 12.88 -11.84 14.65
CA VAL A 286 11.58 -11.15 14.53
C VAL A 286 11.70 -10.00 13.52
N ASN A 287 10.66 -9.79 12.71
CA ASN A 287 10.60 -8.67 11.78
C ASN A 287 10.28 -7.35 12.51
N PRO A 288 11.19 -6.37 12.55
CA PRO A 288 10.97 -5.12 13.28
C PRO A 288 10.18 -4.06 12.48
N THR A 289 9.80 -4.33 11.23
CA THR A 289 9.23 -3.34 10.30
C THR A 289 8.00 -2.63 10.86
N ALA A 290 7.03 -3.37 11.40
CA ALA A 290 5.82 -2.77 11.99
C ALA A 290 6.14 -1.90 13.22
N THR A 291 7.12 -2.30 14.02
CA THR A 291 7.59 -1.56 15.20
C THR A 291 8.27 -0.24 14.79
N ILE A 292 9.08 -0.28 13.74
CA ILE A 292 9.73 0.90 13.16
C ILE A 292 8.68 1.90 12.65
N ARG A 293 7.65 1.41 11.93
CA ARG A 293 6.53 2.24 11.46
C ARG A 293 5.72 2.85 12.60
N ALA A 294 5.47 2.09 13.66
CA ALA A 294 4.79 2.59 14.86
C ALA A 294 5.56 3.76 15.50
N ALA A 295 6.90 3.65 15.61
CA ALA A 295 7.73 4.72 16.13
C ALA A 295 7.64 6.01 15.31
N ALA A 296 7.62 5.89 13.97
CA ALA A 296 7.46 7.02 13.07
C ALA A 296 6.07 7.67 13.19
N ALA A 297 5.02 6.86 13.24
CA ALA A 297 3.64 7.33 13.36
C ALA A 297 3.42 8.08 14.68
N VAL A 298 3.95 7.58 15.80
CA VAL A 298 3.88 8.27 17.10
C VAL A 298 4.55 9.66 17.04
N LEU A 299 5.70 9.78 16.39
CA LEU A 299 6.40 11.07 16.28
C LEU A 299 5.66 12.06 15.38
N GLU A 300 5.12 11.57 14.26
CA GLU A 300 4.37 12.41 13.33
C GLU A 300 3.08 12.94 13.98
N ASP A 301 2.30 12.05 14.59
CA ASP A 301 0.99 12.39 15.16
C ASP A 301 1.08 13.17 16.48
N GLN A 302 2.09 12.89 17.32
CA GLN A 302 2.16 13.44 18.68
C GLN A 302 3.22 14.53 18.88
N ALA A 303 4.26 14.55 18.04
CA ALA A 303 5.35 15.52 18.14
C ALA A 303 5.41 16.49 16.94
N GLY A 304 4.50 16.37 15.97
CA GLY A 304 4.49 17.21 14.77
C GLY A 304 5.70 16.98 13.86
N CYS A 305 6.30 15.78 13.92
CA CYS A 305 7.43 15.40 13.08
C CYS A 305 6.94 15.04 11.66
N ALA A 306 6.44 16.04 10.93
CA ALA A 306 5.87 15.85 9.59
C ALA A 306 6.85 15.11 8.66
N GLY A 307 6.34 14.11 7.94
CA GLY A 307 7.12 13.30 7.01
C GLY A 307 7.99 12.21 7.66
N ALA A 308 7.90 11.98 8.97
CA ALA A 308 8.61 10.88 9.63
C ALA A 308 8.19 9.51 9.08
N THR A 309 6.88 9.30 8.89
CA THR A 309 6.34 8.07 8.29
C THR A 309 6.83 7.86 6.87
N GLN A 310 6.74 8.89 6.02
CA GLN A 310 7.24 8.86 4.63
C GLN A 310 8.74 8.54 4.57
N ARG A 311 9.53 9.15 5.46
CA ARG A 311 10.98 8.90 5.54
C ARG A 311 11.29 7.45 5.94
N VAL A 312 10.55 6.93 6.92
CA VAL A 312 10.69 5.54 7.34
C VAL A 312 10.32 4.57 6.23
N ASP A 313 9.20 4.78 5.55
CA ASP A 313 8.79 3.93 4.43
C ASP A 313 9.81 3.97 3.27
N TYR A 314 10.39 5.13 2.97
CA TYR A 314 11.47 5.25 1.99
C TYR A 314 12.69 4.40 2.36
N VAL A 315 13.17 4.50 3.61
CA VAL A 315 14.35 3.73 4.05
C VAL A 315 14.06 2.23 4.07
N LEU A 316 12.87 1.82 4.52
CA LEU A 316 12.45 0.42 4.46
C LEU A 316 12.39 -0.11 3.02
N GLY A 317 11.92 0.71 2.06
CA GLY A 317 11.94 0.39 0.64
C GLY A 317 13.35 0.21 0.09
N ASP A 318 14.27 1.13 0.41
CA ASP A 318 15.68 1.05 0.02
C ASP A 318 16.39 -0.20 0.59
N LEU A 319 16.12 -0.56 1.85
CA LEU A 319 16.61 -1.83 2.42
C LEU A 319 16.08 -3.04 1.63
N GLY A 320 14.79 -3.03 1.32
CA GLY A 320 14.13 -4.10 0.55
C GLY A 320 14.71 -4.25 -0.86
N ALA A 321 15.03 -3.13 -1.53
CA ALA A 321 15.68 -3.08 -2.84
C ALA A 321 17.13 -3.59 -2.79
N LYS A 322 17.84 -3.35 -1.68
CA LYS A 322 19.18 -3.90 -1.39
C LYS A 322 19.16 -5.37 -0.96
N GLY A 323 17.98 -6.01 -0.91
CA GLY A 323 17.83 -7.40 -0.47
C GLY A 323 17.99 -7.62 1.03
N ILE A 324 18.01 -6.54 1.84
CA ILE A 324 18.12 -6.63 3.30
C ILE A 324 16.72 -6.93 3.85
N ARG A 325 16.48 -8.20 4.16
CA ARG A 325 15.19 -8.72 4.63
C ARG A 325 15.36 -9.68 5.80
N THR A 326 14.36 -9.73 6.68
CA THR A 326 14.28 -10.72 7.76
C THR A 326 13.79 -12.08 7.24
N PRO A 327 13.94 -13.19 8.00
CA PRO A 327 13.66 -14.54 7.48
C PRO A 327 12.21 -14.79 7.07
N ASP A 328 11.24 -14.15 7.71
CA ASP A 328 9.82 -14.20 7.33
C ASP A 328 9.54 -13.62 5.93
N GLN A 329 10.43 -12.73 5.46
CA GLN A 329 10.39 -12.12 4.13
C GLN A 329 11.36 -12.78 3.13
N GLY A 330 11.89 -13.96 3.47
CA GLY A 330 12.83 -14.73 2.62
C GLY A 330 14.29 -14.27 2.72
N GLY A 331 14.64 -13.36 3.63
CA GLY A 331 16.00 -12.89 3.81
C GLY A 331 16.78 -13.63 4.89
N THR A 332 17.98 -13.12 5.19
CA THR A 332 18.90 -13.70 6.19
C THR A 332 19.27 -12.72 7.32
N ALA A 333 18.76 -11.48 7.27
CA ALA A 333 19.09 -10.48 8.28
C ALA A 333 18.45 -10.84 9.62
N THR A 334 19.24 -10.79 10.68
CA THR A 334 18.71 -10.81 12.05
C THR A 334 17.94 -9.51 12.32
N THR A 335 17.08 -9.53 13.34
CA THR A 335 16.35 -8.34 13.81
C THR A 335 17.30 -7.17 14.07
N GLU A 336 18.41 -7.43 14.76
CA GLU A 336 19.41 -6.41 15.08
C GLU A 336 20.12 -5.89 13.82
N ALA A 337 20.56 -6.78 12.93
CA ALA A 337 21.20 -6.37 11.68
C ALA A 337 20.28 -5.52 10.80
N PHE A 338 18.99 -5.86 10.76
CA PHE A 338 17.98 -5.08 10.05
C PHE A 338 17.79 -3.69 10.66
N VAL A 339 17.68 -3.59 11.99
CA VAL A 339 17.55 -2.30 12.70
C VAL A 339 18.80 -1.43 12.49
N GLU A 340 20.00 -2.00 12.54
CA GLU A 340 21.24 -1.27 12.27
C GLU A 340 21.27 -0.72 10.85
N ALA A 341 20.95 -1.55 9.85
CA ALA A 341 20.89 -1.12 8.46
C ALA A 341 19.87 0.02 8.27
N PHE A 342 18.71 -0.08 8.92
CA PHE A 342 17.69 0.97 8.92
C PHE A 342 18.20 2.28 9.53
N LEU A 343 18.81 2.23 10.71
CA LEU A 343 19.33 3.42 11.40
C LEU A 343 20.47 4.09 10.62
N GLN A 344 21.29 3.32 9.91
CA GLN A 344 22.30 3.83 8.98
C GLN A 344 21.65 4.52 7.77
N GLY A 345 20.63 3.90 7.17
CA GLY A 345 19.88 4.48 6.05
C GLY A 345 19.22 5.82 6.38
N LEU A 346 18.76 6.00 7.63
CA LEU A 346 18.22 7.28 8.09
C LEU A 346 19.25 8.43 8.03
N GLY A 347 20.55 8.15 7.98
CA GLY A 347 21.63 9.15 7.91
C GLY A 347 21.93 9.68 6.51
N GLN A 348 21.44 9.04 5.45
CA GLN A 348 21.70 9.45 4.07
C GLN A 348 20.67 10.48 3.56
N PRO A 349 21.02 11.44 2.69
CA PRO A 349 20.03 12.35 2.10
C PRO A 349 18.89 11.58 1.41
N LEU A 350 17.68 12.16 1.38
CA LEU A 350 16.61 11.67 0.51
C LEU A 350 17.00 12.04 -0.93
N ASP A 351 17.36 11.06 -1.76
CA ASP A 351 17.55 11.31 -3.19
C ASP A 351 16.22 11.73 -3.81
N ALA A 352 16.20 12.87 -4.49
CA ALA A 352 15.00 13.58 -4.93
C ALA A 352 14.17 12.88 -6.03
N HIS A 353 14.40 11.60 -6.32
CA HIS A 353 13.80 10.91 -7.47
C HIS A 353 13.11 9.57 -7.21
N ASN A 354 13.08 9.02 -5.99
CA ASN A 354 12.48 7.70 -5.73
C ASN A 354 11.30 7.75 -4.75
N GLY A 355 10.31 8.57 -5.06
CA GLY A 355 9.13 8.82 -4.23
C GLY A 355 7.82 8.22 -4.76
N ALA A 356 7.82 6.99 -5.28
CA ALA A 356 6.60 6.19 -5.45
C ALA A 356 6.94 4.71 -5.75
N SER A 357 6.20 3.80 -5.09
CA SER A 357 5.84 2.44 -5.54
C SER A 357 6.80 1.23 -5.46
N SER A 358 7.73 1.13 -4.51
CA SER A 358 8.46 -0.15 -4.29
C SER A 358 7.72 -1.15 -3.37
N TRP A 359 6.72 -1.87 -3.88
CA TRP A 359 6.05 -3.00 -3.16
C TRP A 359 5.90 -4.29 -3.96
N PHE A 360 6.65 -4.48 -5.05
CA PHE A 360 6.57 -5.73 -5.84
C PHE A 360 7.95 -6.33 -6.09
N SER A 361 8.39 -7.15 -5.15
CA SER A 361 9.44 -8.15 -5.40
C SER A 361 9.10 -9.42 -4.63
N GLY A 362 8.12 -10.16 -5.14
CA GLY A 362 8.10 -11.60 -4.98
C GLY A 362 9.10 -12.17 -5.98
N GLU A 363 10.07 -12.94 -5.49
CA GLU A 363 11.08 -13.59 -6.30
C GLU A 363 10.44 -14.43 -7.41
N ALA A 364 10.65 -14.01 -8.67
CA ALA A 364 10.73 -14.96 -9.77
C ALA A 364 12.13 -15.58 -9.68
N ASN A 365 12.18 -16.88 -9.43
CA ASN A 365 13.41 -17.68 -9.37
C ASN A 365 14.33 -17.37 -10.57
N GLY A 366 15.62 -17.30 -10.27
CA GLY A 366 16.67 -16.69 -11.08
C GLY A 366 16.72 -17.09 -12.56
N CYS A 367 17.05 -16.09 -13.39
CA CYS A 367 17.72 -16.32 -14.66
C CYS A 367 19.20 -16.01 -14.47
N GLY A 368 20.03 -17.06 -14.51
CA GLY A 368 21.47 -16.91 -14.61
C GLY A 368 21.84 -16.11 -15.86
N GLY A 369 22.92 -15.32 -15.74
CA GLY A 369 23.46 -14.54 -16.84
C GLY A 369 23.64 -15.41 -18.09
N ARG A 370 22.96 -15.05 -19.16
CA ARG A 370 23.11 -15.66 -20.48
C ARG A 370 23.71 -14.62 -21.41
N GLY A 371 24.81 -15.00 -22.05
CA GLY A 371 25.39 -14.23 -23.14
C GLY A 371 24.37 -14.07 -24.27
N PHE A 372 24.31 -12.85 -24.79
CA PHE A 372 23.47 -12.39 -25.88
C PHE A 372 23.72 -13.17 -27.20
N PRO A 373 22.69 -13.71 -27.90
CA PRO A 373 22.84 -14.34 -29.21
C PRO A 373 23.12 -13.31 -30.33
N GLU A 374 23.81 -13.70 -31.42
CA GLU A 374 24.48 -12.80 -32.39
C GLU A 374 23.60 -11.83 -33.24
N ARG A 375 22.26 -11.73 -33.07
CA ARG A 375 21.38 -10.94 -33.98
C ARG A 375 20.31 -10.09 -33.28
N PHE A 376 20.62 -8.80 -33.08
CA PHE A 376 19.77 -7.80 -32.40
C PHE A 376 19.09 -6.81 -33.35
N CYS A 377 17.87 -6.39 -33.00
CA CYS A 377 17.26 -5.17 -33.52
C CYS A 377 16.93 -4.23 -32.34
N HIS A 378 17.21 -2.93 -32.50
CA HIS A 378 16.91 -1.90 -31.51
C HIS A 378 15.75 -1.01 -31.99
N PRO A 379 14.48 -1.46 -31.92
CA PRO A 379 13.35 -0.60 -32.24
C PRO A 379 13.19 0.52 -31.21
N VAL A 380 13.47 1.75 -31.64
CA VAL A 380 13.14 2.97 -30.90
C VAL A 380 11.79 3.51 -31.40
N GLN A 381 10.80 3.59 -30.53
CA GLN A 381 9.57 4.34 -30.84
C GLN A 381 9.83 5.82 -30.53
N ALA A 382 10.11 6.58 -31.57
CA ALA A 382 10.46 7.98 -31.42
C ALA A 382 9.25 8.84 -31.01
N PRO A 383 9.46 9.91 -30.21
CA PRO A 383 8.46 10.94 -30.00
C PRO A 383 8.07 11.57 -31.33
N ILE A 384 6.78 11.80 -31.51
CA ILE A 384 6.22 12.56 -32.63
C ILE A 384 5.46 13.76 -32.05
N GLY A 385 5.59 14.92 -32.68
CA GLY A 385 5.27 16.22 -32.08
C GLY A 385 3.90 16.33 -31.40
N HIS A 386 3.88 16.87 -30.17
CA HIS A 386 2.65 17.16 -29.44
C HIS A 386 1.86 18.31 -30.11
N GLY A 387 0.72 17.99 -30.73
CA GLY A 387 -0.24 19.00 -31.16
C GLY A 387 -0.58 19.97 -30.03
N THR A 388 -0.51 21.27 -30.30
CA THR A 388 -0.90 22.34 -29.36
C THR A 388 -2.42 22.32 -29.18
N GLY A 389 -2.92 21.51 -28.25
CA GLY A 389 -4.34 21.46 -27.92
C GLY A 389 -4.55 20.89 -26.53
N GLY A 390 -4.78 21.77 -25.55
CA GLY A 390 -5.14 21.40 -24.18
C GLY A 390 -6.57 20.86 -24.06
N SER A 391 -6.89 19.75 -24.72
CA SER A 391 -8.16 19.05 -24.50
C SER A 391 -7.98 17.80 -23.64
N GLU A 392 -8.84 17.62 -22.65
CA GLU A 392 -8.95 16.50 -21.71
C GLU A 392 -9.30 15.13 -22.37
N HIS A 393 -9.11 15.00 -23.68
CA HIS A 393 -9.52 13.84 -24.47
C HIS A 393 -8.31 13.11 -25.09
N PRO A 394 -8.22 11.77 -24.94
CA PRO A 394 -7.09 11.01 -25.45
C PRO A 394 -7.02 11.05 -26.98
N ALA A 395 -5.80 11.23 -27.49
CA ALA A 395 -5.45 11.25 -28.91
C ALA A 395 -6.03 10.06 -29.69
N SER A 396 -6.49 10.30 -30.91
CA SER A 396 -6.68 9.25 -31.93
C SER A 396 -5.58 9.38 -32.98
N GLY A 397 -5.02 8.30 -33.52
CA GLY A 397 -4.06 8.41 -34.64
C GLY A 397 -4.70 9.01 -35.90
N ASP A 398 -3.97 9.07 -37.01
CA ASP A 398 -4.50 9.56 -38.29
C ASP A 398 -5.73 8.76 -38.76
N ASP A 399 -6.86 9.44 -38.92
CA ASP A 399 -8.15 8.84 -39.32
C ASP A 399 -8.14 8.22 -40.72
N HIS A 400 -7.21 8.63 -41.59
CA HIS A 400 -7.06 8.08 -42.94
C HIS A 400 -6.76 6.57 -42.91
N PHE A 401 -6.05 6.11 -41.88
CA PHE A 401 -5.65 4.70 -41.73
C PHE A 401 -6.60 3.87 -40.86
N GLN A 402 -7.66 4.48 -40.33
CA GLN A 402 -8.60 3.80 -39.43
C GLN A 402 -9.77 3.16 -40.16
N GLY A 403 -10.36 2.11 -39.59
CA GLY A 403 -11.59 1.51 -40.09
C GLY A 403 -12.85 2.36 -39.78
N PRO A 404 -13.98 2.13 -40.46
CA PRO A 404 -15.22 2.90 -40.26
C PRO A 404 -15.71 2.92 -38.80
N SER A 405 -15.70 1.77 -38.13
CA SER A 405 -16.13 1.66 -36.73
C SER A 405 -15.24 2.43 -35.77
N TRP A 406 -13.93 2.50 -36.04
CA TRP A 406 -12.98 3.24 -35.22
C TRP A 406 -13.22 4.74 -35.37
N ARG A 407 -13.31 5.25 -36.61
CA ARG A 407 -13.65 6.66 -36.86
C ARG A 407 -14.96 7.07 -36.20
N HIS A 408 -15.98 6.22 -36.28
CA HIS A 408 -17.26 6.48 -35.62
C HIS A 408 -17.12 6.57 -34.09
N ARG A 409 -16.34 5.66 -33.46
CA ARG A 409 -16.04 5.72 -32.03
C ARG A 409 -15.31 7.02 -31.65
N ASN A 410 -14.31 7.43 -32.42
CA ASN A 410 -13.57 8.68 -32.16
C ASN A 410 -14.50 9.88 -32.22
N GLN A 411 -15.37 9.95 -33.24
CA GLN A 411 -16.37 11.00 -33.39
C GLN A 411 -17.33 11.05 -32.19
N MET A 412 -17.85 9.90 -31.76
CA MET A 412 -18.74 9.80 -30.59
C MET A 412 -18.05 10.20 -29.27
N GLN A 413 -16.74 10.03 -29.18
CA GLN A 413 -15.93 10.37 -28.02
C GLN A 413 -15.24 11.74 -28.12
N GLY A 414 -15.52 12.51 -29.17
CA GLY A 414 -14.89 13.83 -29.38
C GLY A 414 -13.36 13.79 -29.54
N ARG A 415 -12.79 12.65 -29.94
CA ARG A 415 -11.33 12.51 -30.11
C ARG A 415 -10.86 13.24 -31.36
N GLN A 416 -9.73 13.92 -31.25
CA GLN A 416 -9.07 14.61 -32.35
C GLN A 416 -7.91 13.78 -32.90
N PRO A 417 -7.69 13.76 -34.23
CA PRO A 417 -6.58 13.04 -34.83
C PRO A 417 -5.25 13.73 -34.50
N TRP A 418 -4.29 12.94 -34.03
CA TRP A 418 -2.90 13.27 -33.77
C TRP A 418 -2.02 12.50 -34.74
N CYS A 419 -0.82 13.05 -34.99
CA CYS A 419 0.19 12.41 -35.82
C CYS A 419 -0.31 12.14 -37.25
N VAL A 420 -1.02 13.13 -37.80
CA VAL A 420 -1.60 13.10 -39.14
C VAL A 420 -0.48 13.15 -40.17
N GLN A 421 -0.48 12.21 -41.11
CA GLN A 421 0.57 12.08 -42.11
C GLN A 421 0.70 13.37 -42.93
N GLY A 422 1.94 13.82 -43.13
CA GLY A 422 2.23 15.07 -43.84
C GLY A 422 2.04 16.34 -43.00
N THR A 423 1.72 16.21 -41.72
CA THR A 423 1.76 17.32 -40.76
C THR A 423 2.99 17.20 -39.86
N TRP A 424 3.37 18.31 -39.24
CA TRP A 424 4.48 18.36 -38.29
C TRP A 424 4.31 17.35 -37.13
N GLY A 425 3.07 17.00 -36.76
CA GLY A 425 2.78 16.04 -35.70
C GLY A 425 3.15 14.59 -36.05
N ALA A 426 3.40 14.27 -37.33
CA ALA A 426 3.90 12.97 -37.78
C ALA A 426 5.43 12.95 -37.96
N GLU A 427 6.10 14.08 -37.76
CA GLU A 427 7.56 14.17 -37.86
C GLU A 427 8.20 13.72 -36.54
N VAL A 428 9.37 13.07 -36.65
CA VAL A 428 10.19 12.67 -35.49
C VAL A 428 10.62 13.94 -34.74
N PHE A 429 10.32 14.01 -33.45
CA PHE A 429 10.45 15.22 -32.64
C PHE A 429 11.69 15.20 -31.73
N GLY A 430 12.35 16.36 -31.59
CA GLY A 430 13.32 16.64 -30.53
C GLY A 430 14.73 16.12 -30.78
N SER A 431 15.31 15.47 -29.77
CA SER A 431 16.70 15.00 -29.70
C SER A 431 16.96 13.64 -30.36
N VAL A 432 15.94 13.04 -30.99
CA VAL A 432 16.06 11.77 -31.72
C VAL A 432 16.22 12.08 -33.20
N SER A 433 17.34 11.64 -33.80
CA SER A 433 17.61 11.81 -35.22
C SER A 433 17.88 10.46 -35.87
N VAL A 434 17.11 10.14 -36.92
CA VAL A 434 17.28 8.91 -37.71
C VAL A 434 18.61 8.95 -38.45
N GLN A 435 19.50 8.01 -38.16
CA GLN A 435 20.82 7.92 -38.80
C GLN A 435 20.76 7.23 -40.15
N ALA A 436 21.79 7.47 -40.97
CA ALA A 436 21.94 6.80 -42.25
C ALA A 436 22.04 5.27 -42.05
N GLY A 437 21.11 4.53 -42.65
CA GLY A 437 21.03 3.06 -42.54
C GLY A 437 19.98 2.55 -41.54
N GLU A 438 19.39 3.43 -40.72
CA GLU A 438 18.26 3.06 -39.87
C GLU A 438 16.97 2.93 -40.67
N ARG A 439 16.14 1.94 -40.31
CA ARG A 439 14.84 1.71 -40.95
C ARG A 439 13.74 2.37 -40.13
N VAL A 440 12.97 3.25 -40.76
CA VAL A 440 11.74 3.81 -40.20
C VAL A 440 10.55 3.06 -40.79
N CYS A 441 9.65 2.59 -39.92
CA CYS A 441 8.41 1.92 -40.31
C CYS A 441 7.20 2.61 -39.67
N ASP A 442 6.24 3.03 -40.49
CA ASP A 442 5.02 3.68 -40.00
C ASP A 442 3.99 2.63 -39.54
N LYS A 443 3.47 2.77 -38.31
CA LYS A 443 2.45 1.85 -37.78
C LYS A 443 1.04 2.08 -38.36
N LYS A 444 0.84 3.16 -39.12
CA LYS A 444 -0.44 3.54 -39.79
C LYS A 444 -1.66 3.39 -38.87
N ALA A 445 -1.69 4.20 -37.80
CA ALA A 445 -2.74 4.24 -36.77
C ALA A 445 -2.93 2.97 -35.93
N LYS A 446 -1.94 2.07 -35.88
CA LYS A 446 -1.93 0.88 -35.02
C LYS A 446 -0.89 1.03 -33.90
N PHE A 447 -1.15 0.42 -32.74
CA PHE A 447 -0.21 0.42 -31.62
C PHE A 447 0.88 -0.65 -31.78
N ASP A 448 0.49 -1.85 -32.19
CA ASP A 448 1.39 -2.97 -32.50
C ASP A 448 1.97 -2.82 -33.93
N PRO A 449 3.29 -2.62 -34.09
CA PRO A 449 3.94 -2.49 -35.40
C PRO A 449 3.90 -3.77 -36.23
N PHE A 450 3.75 -4.96 -35.62
CA PHE A 450 3.64 -6.22 -36.36
C PHE A 450 2.32 -6.35 -37.13
N LEU A 451 1.37 -5.47 -36.89
CA LEU A 451 0.17 -5.35 -37.72
C LEU A 451 0.43 -4.51 -38.99
N SER A 452 1.61 -3.90 -39.13
CA SER A 452 2.10 -3.34 -40.39
C SER A 452 2.89 -4.40 -41.15
N GLU A 453 2.61 -4.54 -42.45
CA GLU A 453 3.30 -5.51 -43.30
C GLU A 453 4.79 -5.20 -43.42
N GLU A 454 5.13 -3.91 -43.48
CA GLU A 454 6.51 -3.43 -43.60
C GLU A 454 7.40 -3.87 -42.43
N PHE A 455 6.98 -3.60 -41.19
CA PHE A 455 7.78 -3.97 -40.01
C PHE A 455 7.82 -5.49 -39.83
N ALA A 456 6.68 -6.17 -39.99
CA ALA A 456 6.61 -7.62 -39.83
C ALA A 456 7.52 -8.36 -40.83
N GLN A 457 7.53 -7.94 -42.10
CA GLN A 457 8.43 -8.50 -43.11
C GLN A 457 9.89 -8.16 -42.83
N TYR A 458 10.18 -6.92 -42.41
CA TYR A 458 11.54 -6.50 -42.09
C TYR A 458 12.16 -7.37 -40.99
N ILE A 459 11.41 -7.61 -39.90
CA ILE A 459 11.86 -8.47 -38.79
C ILE A 459 12.03 -9.93 -39.26
N ALA A 460 11.05 -10.47 -39.98
CA ALA A 460 11.07 -11.86 -40.43
C ALA A 460 12.20 -12.17 -41.42
N VAL A 461 12.44 -11.30 -42.41
CA VAL A 461 13.47 -11.51 -43.45
C VAL A 461 14.88 -11.41 -42.88
N ARG A 462 15.09 -10.54 -41.89
CA ARG A 462 16.40 -10.39 -41.23
C ARG A 462 16.69 -11.48 -40.21
N GLY A 463 15.66 -12.19 -39.76
CA GLY A 463 15.78 -13.26 -38.78
C GLY A 463 16.33 -12.74 -37.45
N PHE A 464 15.80 -11.62 -36.96
CA PHE A 464 16.08 -11.16 -35.61
C PHE A 464 15.43 -12.13 -34.62
N GLU A 465 16.11 -12.37 -33.51
CA GLU A 465 15.62 -13.24 -32.43
C GLU A 465 15.27 -12.44 -31.18
N GLU A 466 15.80 -11.22 -31.06
CA GLU A 466 15.58 -10.31 -29.93
C GLU A 466 15.32 -8.87 -30.38
N LEU A 467 14.41 -8.21 -29.67
CA LEU A 467 14.11 -6.78 -29.81
C LEU A 467 14.45 -6.02 -28.53
N VAL A 468 15.30 -4.99 -28.65
CA VAL A 468 15.53 -4.03 -27.57
C VAL A 468 14.60 -2.82 -27.75
N VAL A 469 13.67 -2.64 -26.84
CA VAL A 469 12.56 -1.70 -26.99
C VAL A 469 12.73 -0.48 -26.09
N ALA A 470 12.64 0.70 -26.70
CA ALA A 470 12.57 2.00 -26.04
C ALA A 470 11.46 2.85 -26.68
N GLY A 471 10.87 3.79 -25.93
CA GLY A 471 9.88 4.72 -26.48
C GLY A 471 8.74 5.15 -25.55
N LEU A 472 7.83 5.97 -26.08
CA LEU A 472 6.75 6.58 -25.32
C LEU A 472 5.47 5.73 -25.27
N TYR A 473 4.70 5.96 -24.22
CA TYR A 473 3.47 5.27 -23.85
C TYR A 473 3.70 3.78 -23.61
N THR A 474 4.41 3.50 -22.52
CA THR A 474 4.79 2.14 -22.10
C THR A 474 3.57 1.22 -21.97
N ASP A 475 2.48 1.75 -21.43
CA ASP A 475 1.18 1.12 -21.25
C ASP A 475 0.30 1.05 -22.51
N VAL A 476 0.79 1.53 -23.64
CA VAL A 476 0.05 1.53 -24.92
C VAL A 476 0.91 0.92 -26.02
N CYS A 477 1.79 1.71 -26.63
CA CYS A 477 2.50 1.34 -27.85
C CYS A 477 3.71 0.43 -27.59
N VAL A 478 4.36 0.56 -26.43
CA VAL A 478 5.46 -0.32 -26.04
C VAL A 478 4.92 -1.70 -25.67
N ASP A 479 3.94 -1.80 -24.75
CA ASP A 479 3.27 -3.07 -24.42
C ASP A 479 2.71 -3.77 -25.66
N ALA A 480 2.03 -3.04 -26.56
CA ALA A 480 1.52 -3.64 -27.80
C ALA A 480 2.63 -4.24 -28.67
N THR A 481 3.82 -3.63 -28.70
CA THR A 481 4.98 -4.13 -29.45
C THR A 481 5.61 -5.34 -28.76
N VAL A 482 5.82 -5.27 -27.44
CA VAL A 482 6.40 -6.36 -26.66
C VAL A 482 5.48 -7.59 -26.71
N ARG A 483 4.18 -7.40 -26.52
CA ARG A 483 3.17 -8.46 -26.68
C ARG A 483 3.21 -9.08 -28.07
N GLY A 484 3.26 -8.25 -29.11
CA GLY A 484 3.31 -8.70 -30.50
C GLY A 484 4.58 -9.48 -30.82
N ALA A 485 5.72 -9.09 -30.24
CA ALA A 485 7.00 -9.76 -30.36
C ALA A 485 7.00 -11.12 -29.65
N PHE A 486 6.55 -11.15 -28.39
CA PHE A 486 6.42 -12.35 -27.58
C PHE A 486 5.57 -13.43 -28.27
N GLN A 487 4.40 -13.04 -28.82
CA GLN A 487 3.52 -13.96 -29.53
C GLN A 487 4.13 -14.54 -30.82
N ARG A 488 5.21 -13.93 -31.32
CA ARG A 488 5.96 -14.39 -32.49
C ARG A 488 7.25 -15.12 -32.12
N GLY A 489 7.49 -15.35 -30.82
CA GLY A 489 8.66 -16.06 -30.30
C GLY A 489 9.93 -15.21 -30.24
N LEU A 490 9.83 -13.88 -30.32
CA LEU A 490 10.97 -13.00 -30.17
C LEU A 490 11.21 -12.67 -28.69
N TRP A 491 12.48 -12.65 -28.30
CA TRP A 491 12.91 -12.12 -27.01
C TRP A 491 12.76 -10.60 -27.00
N THR A 492 12.52 -10.03 -25.82
CA THR A 492 12.31 -8.59 -25.67
C THR A 492 13.06 -8.07 -24.45
N THR A 493 13.78 -6.98 -24.66
CA THR A 493 14.55 -6.29 -23.63
C THR A 493 14.08 -4.84 -23.59
N LEU A 494 13.48 -4.40 -22.49
CA LEU A 494 13.06 -3.01 -22.29
C LEU A 494 14.17 -2.20 -21.63
N VAL A 495 14.40 -1.00 -22.15
CA VAL A 495 15.44 -0.10 -21.60
C VAL A 495 14.79 0.86 -20.60
N SER A 496 14.91 0.53 -19.32
CA SER A 496 14.45 1.34 -18.21
C SER A 496 15.08 2.74 -18.25
N GLY A 497 14.27 3.77 -18.01
CA GLY A 497 14.66 5.18 -18.17
C GLY A 497 14.62 5.71 -19.61
N CYS A 498 14.39 4.84 -20.60
CA CYS A 498 14.17 5.20 -22.01
C CYS A 498 12.74 4.86 -22.47
N THR A 499 11.85 4.61 -21.53
CA THR A 499 10.42 4.38 -21.73
C THR A 499 9.60 5.28 -20.80
N ALA A 500 8.37 5.60 -21.19
CA ALA A 500 7.49 6.46 -20.37
C ALA A 500 6.00 6.14 -20.57
N ALA A 501 5.30 5.75 -19.51
CA ALA A 501 3.88 5.44 -19.47
C ALA A 501 2.98 6.69 -19.43
N LEU A 502 1.73 6.54 -19.87
CA LEU A 502 0.71 7.60 -19.88
C LEU A 502 -0.34 7.44 -18.77
N HIS A 503 -0.90 6.24 -18.59
CA HIS A 503 -2.04 6.01 -17.70
C HIS A 503 -1.66 5.22 -16.43
N PHE A 504 -0.65 4.35 -16.51
CA PHE A 504 -0.13 3.57 -15.38
C PHE A 504 1.28 4.04 -15.02
N SER A 505 1.82 3.61 -13.87
CA SER A 505 3.23 3.88 -13.57
C SER A 505 4.14 3.06 -14.47
N GLU A 506 5.31 3.62 -14.80
CA GLU A 506 6.32 2.97 -15.62
C GLU A 506 6.76 1.62 -15.02
N GLU A 507 7.03 1.62 -13.71
CA GLU A 507 7.43 0.44 -12.94
C GLU A 507 6.40 -0.70 -13.04
N GLN A 508 5.10 -0.38 -12.91
CA GLN A 508 4.03 -1.37 -13.05
C GLN A 508 4.02 -2.00 -14.44
N MET A 509 4.23 -1.20 -15.49
CA MET A 509 4.21 -1.71 -16.86
C MET A 509 5.42 -2.56 -17.20
N LEU A 510 6.62 -2.15 -16.75
CA LEU A 510 7.84 -2.93 -16.92
C LEU A 510 7.74 -4.27 -16.17
N ALA A 511 7.27 -4.25 -14.92
CA ALA A 511 7.05 -5.46 -14.13
C ALA A 511 5.97 -6.38 -14.75
N TYR A 512 4.90 -5.80 -15.30
CA TYR A 512 3.87 -6.55 -16.03
C TYR A 512 4.47 -7.28 -17.24
N MET A 513 5.25 -6.58 -18.06
CA MET A 513 5.86 -7.17 -19.26
C MET A 513 6.91 -8.24 -18.92
N GLN A 514 7.74 -7.99 -17.90
CA GLN A 514 8.67 -8.99 -17.39
C GLN A 514 7.94 -10.24 -16.89
N ARG A 515 6.85 -10.08 -16.13
CA ARG A 515 6.10 -11.21 -15.58
C ARG A 515 5.29 -11.98 -16.62
N VAL A 516 4.65 -11.28 -17.55
CA VAL A 516 3.68 -11.88 -18.48
C VAL A 516 4.34 -12.34 -19.77
N TYR A 517 5.30 -11.59 -20.29
CA TYR A 517 5.98 -11.88 -21.55
C TYR A 517 7.40 -12.41 -21.36
N GLY A 518 7.93 -12.40 -20.13
CA GLY A 518 9.30 -12.83 -19.87
C GLY A 518 10.34 -11.84 -20.41
N SER A 519 9.97 -10.57 -20.57
CA SER A 519 10.88 -9.54 -21.09
C SER A 519 11.97 -9.20 -20.07
N ASP A 520 13.20 -8.99 -20.53
CA ASP A 520 14.26 -8.42 -19.72
C ASP A 520 14.03 -6.91 -19.54
N VAL A 521 14.44 -6.37 -18.40
CA VAL A 521 14.38 -4.93 -18.12
C VAL A 521 15.77 -4.50 -17.66
N VAL A 522 16.42 -3.64 -18.44
CA VAL A 522 17.82 -3.24 -18.24
C VAL A 522 17.92 -1.73 -18.18
N THR A 523 18.91 -1.18 -17.47
CA THR A 523 19.22 0.24 -17.57
C THR A 523 20.00 0.54 -18.86
N MET A 524 20.08 1.81 -19.25
CA MET A 524 20.94 2.22 -20.37
C MET A 524 22.41 1.86 -20.12
N ASP A 525 22.88 1.98 -18.87
CA ASP A 525 24.26 1.64 -18.53
C ASP A 525 24.53 0.14 -18.67
N ASP A 526 23.58 -0.72 -18.26
CA ASP A 526 23.69 -2.18 -18.41
C ASP A 526 23.70 -2.60 -19.89
N LEU A 527 22.86 -1.96 -20.70
CA LEU A 527 22.80 -2.20 -22.14
C LEU A 527 24.12 -1.79 -22.83
N LEU A 528 24.71 -0.66 -22.43
CA LEU A 528 25.98 -0.19 -22.98
C LEU A 528 27.18 -1.00 -22.46
N ALA A 529 27.11 -1.52 -21.24
CA ALA A 529 28.15 -2.38 -20.66
C ALA A 529 28.24 -3.73 -21.37
N THR A 530 27.10 -4.34 -21.68
CA THR A 530 27.01 -5.62 -22.41
C THR A 530 27.42 -5.48 -23.88
N GLY A 531 27.18 -4.32 -24.50
CA GLY A 531 27.68 -3.99 -25.84
C GLY A 531 29.21 -3.89 -25.96
N LYS A 532 29.93 -3.60 -24.85
CA LYS A 532 31.39 -3.50 -24.84
C LYS A 532 32.10 -4.86 -24.79
N GLU A 533 31.49 -5.89 -24.21
CA GLU A 533 32.07 -7.24 -24.18
C GLU A 533 32.04 -7.91 -25.56
N ASN A 534 31.01 -7.62 -26.38
CA ASN A 534 30.91 -8.12 -27.76
C ASN A 534 31.76 -7.33 -28.78
N GLY A 535 32.29 -6.17 -28.40
CA GLY A 535 33.16 -5.34 -29.24
C GLY A 535 34.65 -5.70 -29.21
N ALA A 536 35.05 -6.70 -28.41
CA ALA A 536 36.45 -7.11 -28.23
C ALA A 536 36.84 -8.36 -29.04
N VAL A 537 36.11 -8.71 -30.11
CA VAL A 537 36.60 -9.67 -31.11
C VAL A 537 37.33 -8.91 -32.20
N SER A 538 38.65 -9.01 -32.11
CA SER A 538 39.66 -8.40 -32.95
C SER A 538 39.42 -8.58 -34.45
N SER A 539 39.59 -7.47 -35.17
CA SER A 539 40.09 -7.45 -36.54
C SER A 539 41.40 -8.24 -36.64
N SER A 540 41.34 -9.49 -37.07
CA SER A 540 42.47 -10.24 -37.63
C SER A 540 41.95 -11.51 -38.33
N GLY A 541 42.01 -11.52 -39.66
CA GLY A 541 41.71 -12.69 -40.50
C GLY A 541 40.95 -12.35 -41.76
#